data_AF-A0A2Z4W8P1-F1
#
_entry.id   AF-A0A2Z4W8P1-F1
#
_cell.length_a   1.000
_cell.length_b   1.000
_cell.length_c   1.000
_cell.angle_alpha   90.00
_cell.angle_beta   90.00
_cell.angle_gamma   90.00
#
_symmetry.space_group_name_H-M   'P 1'
#
loop_
_entity.id
_entity.type
_entity.pdbx_description
1 polymer ?
#
loop_
_entity_poly.entity_id
_entity_poly.type
_entity_poly.pdbx_seq_one_letter_code
_entity_poly.pdbx_strand_id
1 'polypeptide(L)'
;MTKHINLHKNYTSNRGNYQLKLPLNIEYMIPNNDSVRLLSQFVEEMDLTDLYSTYSRLRENQATPRQMLKIVFYSYMNRRYSSREMENSCKRDVNFMYLLEGSPVPDHSTFARFRSLHLAPCSEIIMAEMTNFFYEIGEILGDSIFIDGTKIEACANKYTFVWKKAVSKNLQKLLSELADLVAECEELYGIKLIYENKVKIKHVKKLCKQLYSLKQKENIQFVHGCGKRKTPIQRSIEKLEEYLGKLAEIKQGMRFRRYLSKGKRNVLAESMLLAMAHNIKKLHNKIQADRTGTHLFSLKKSA
;
A
#
# COMPACT_ATOMS: atom_id res chain seq x y z
N MET A 1 -31.92 -28.51 22.34
CA MET A 1 -32.13 -27.33 21.48
C MET A 1 -31.63 -27.65 20.08
N THR A 2 -32.55 -27.87 19.15
CA THR A 2 -32.26 -28.02 17.72
C THR A 2 -31.69 -26.71 17.19
N LYS A 3 -30.43 -26.71 16.74
CA LYS A 3 -29.84 -25.57 16.03
C LYS A 3 -30.58 -25.42 14.69
N HIS A 4 -31.45 -24.44 14.57
CA HIS A 4 -31.96 -24.02 13.27
C HIS A 4 -30.81 -23.39 12.48
N ILE A 5 -30.30 -24.12 11.49
CA ILE A 5 -29.35 -23.58 10.52
C ILE A 5 -30.15 -22.62 9.63
N ASN A 6 -29.98 -21.31 9.84
CA ASN A 6 -30.66 -20.28 9.05
C ASN A 6 -30.10 -20.25 7.62
N LEU A 7 -30.71 -21.03 6.72
CA LEU A 7 -30.43 -21.04 5.27
C LEU A 7 -31.22 -19.98 4.49
N HIS A 8 -31.99 -19.11 5.16
CA HIS A 8 -32.74 -18.04 4.50
C HIS A 8 -31.91 -16.74 4.37
N LYS A 9 -32.18 -15.93 3.34
CA LYS A 9 -31.47 -14.66 3.10
C LYS A 9 -31.83 -13.54 4.08
N ASN A 10 -32.99 -13.62 4.73
CA ASN A 10 -33.46 -12.57 5.63
C ASN A 10 -32.96 -12.77 7.08
N TYR A 11 -31.79 -12.21 7.40
CA TYR A 11 -31.21 -12.35 8.74
C TYR A 11 -31.84 -11.46 9.83
N THR A 12 -32.95 -10.76 9.56
CA THR A 12 -33.65 -9.94 10.57
C THR A 12 -34.66 -10.73 11.40
N SER A 13 -35.02 -11.95 10.99
CA SER A 13 -36.00 -12.81 11.66
C SER A 13 -35.60 -13.26 13.08
N ASN A 14 -34.30 -13.26 13.39
CA ASN A 14 -33.77 -13.68 14.69
C ASN A 14 -33.36 -12.49 15.60
N ARG A 15 -33.97 -11.31 15.40
CA ARG A 15 -33.72 -10.17 16.26
C ARG A 15 -34.59 -10.29 17.52
N GLY A 16 -33.97 -10.25 18.70
CA GLY A 16 -34.70 -9.94 19.93
C GLY A 16 -35.42 -8.59 19.82
N ASN A 17 -36.30 -8.27 20.77
CA ASN A 17 -37.05 -7.02 20.81
C ASN A 17 -36.09 -5.83 21.03
N TYR A 18 -35.44 -5.34 19.98
CA TYR A 18 -34.64 -4.13 20.02
C TYR A 18 -35.55 -2.92 19.85
N GLN A 19 -35.47 -1.97 20.79
CA GLN A 19 -36.12 -0.67 20.63
C GLN A 19 -35.63 0.01 19.35
N LEU A 20 -36.56 0.40 18.48
CA LEU A 20 -36.23 1.20 17.30
C LEU A 20 -35.64 2.54 17.76
N LYS A 21 -34.44 2.86 17.28
CA LYS A 21 -33.79 4.16 17.45
C LYS A 21 -33.73 4.84 16.09
N LEU A 22 -34.25 6.06 16.00
CA LEU A 22 -34.11 6.90 14.81
C LEU A 22 -32.84 7.76 14.99
N PRO A 23 -31.75 7.50 14.25
CA PRO A 23 -30.59 8.38 14.28
C PRO A 23 -30.94 9.67 13.54
N LEU A 24 -31.33 10.71 14.28
CA LEU A 24 -31.71 12.01 13.71
C LEU A 24 -30.54 12.69 12.99
N ASN A 25 -29.31 12.47 13.46
CA ASN A 25 -28.10 12.95 12.79
C ASN A 25 -26.94 11.96 13.04
N ILE A 26 -26.30 11.53 11.96
CA ILE A 26 -25.15 10.62 11.96
C ILE A 26 -23.92 11.28 12.60
N GLU A 27 -23.82 12.61 12.58
CA GLU A 27 -22.70 13.38 13.11
C GLU A 27 -22.47 13.15 14.61
N TYR A 28 -23.53 12.88 15.39
CA TYR A 28 -23.39 12.58 16.82
C TYR A 28 -22.62 11.29 17.10
N MET A 29 -22.51 10.40 16.10
CA MET A 29 -21.71 9.18 16.22
C MET A 29 -20.21 9.42 15.96
N ILE A 30 -19.85 10.59 15.40
CA ILE A 30 -18.48 10.92 15.00
C ILE A 30 -17.88 11.88 16.03
N PRO A 31 -16.81 11.47 16.75
CA PRO A 31 -16.12 12.33 17.70
C PRO A 31 -15.68 13.67 17.09
N ASN A 32 -15.66 14.73 17.90
CA ASN A 32 -15.28 16.07 17.44
C ASN A 32 -13.85 16.15 16.94
N ASN A 33 -12.97 15.30 17.45
CA ASN A 33 -11.56 15.22 17.08
C ASN A 33 -11.26 14.16 16.01
N ASP A 34 -12.26 13.55 15.36
CA ASP A 34 -12.00 12.54 14.33
C ASP A 34 -11.32 13.14 13.09
N SER A 35 -10.37 12.40 12.52
CA SER A 35 -9.68 12.71 11.26
C SER A 35 -10.61 13.09 10.09
N VAL A 36 -11.83 12.55 10.03
CA VAL A 36 -12.81 12.84 8.97
C VAL A 36 -13.27 14.31 9.01
N ARG A 37 -13.38 14.89 10.22
CA ARG A 37 -13.79 16.29 10.40
C ARG A 37 -12.68 17.23 9.96
N LEU A 38 -11.44 16.94 10.36
CA LEU A 38 -10.27 17.70 9.90
C LEU A 38 -10.17 17.66 8.37
N LEU A 39 -10.32 16.49 7.76
CA LEU A 39 -10.30 16.37 6.31
C LEU A 39 -11.43 17.18 5.66
N SER A 40 -12.65 17.12 6.21
CA SER A 40 -13.79 17.85 5.66
C SER A 40 -13.51 19.36 5.67
N GLN A 41 -13.09 19.90 6.82
CA GLN A 41 -12.72 21.31 6.95
C GLN A 41 -11.60 21.70 5.98
N PHE A 42 -10.53 20.91 5.94
CA PHE A 42 -9.40 21.16 5.06
C PHE A 42 -9.83 21.26 3.59
N VAL A 43 -10.66 20.32 3.11
CA VAL A 43 -11.14 20.32 1.72
C VAL A 43 -12.16 21.44 1.48
N GLU A 44 -12.87 21.95 2.48
CA GLU A 44 -13.73 23.14 2.33
C GLU A 44 -12.92 24.41 2.05
N GLU A 45 -11.77 24.55 2.72
CA GLU A 45 -10.91 25.74 2.62
C GLU A 45 -10.07 25.78 1.33
N MET A 46 -9.90 24.65 0.64
CA MET A 46 -9.15 24.59 -0.63
C MET A 46 -9.87 25.28 -1.79
N ASP A 47 -9.11 25.96 -2.65
CA ASP A 47 -9.60 26.35 -3.98
C ASP A 47 -9.68 25.11 -4.88
N LEU A 48 -10.90 24.82 -5.35
CA LEU A 48 -11.21 23.69 -6.21
C LEU A 48 -11.63 24.13 -7.62
N THR A 49 -11.42 25.39 -8.00
CA THR A 49 -11.86 25.96 -9.28
C THR A 49 -11.45 25.08 -10.47
N ASP A 50 -10.20 24.61 -10.51
CA ASP A 50 -9.71 23.72 -11.56
C ASP A 50 -10.32 22.32 -11.55
N LEU A 51 -10.70 21.81 -10.38
CA LEU A 51 -11.42 20.54 -10.30
C LEU A 51 -12.82 20.71 -10.89
N TYR A 52 -13.51 21.80 -10.56
CA TYR A 52 -14.85 22.09 -11.07
C TYR A 52 -14.84 22.37 -12.58
N SER A 53 -13.79 23.00 -13.13
CA SER A 53 -13.67 23.26 -14.57
C SER A 53 -13.58 21.98 -15.41
N THR A 54 -13.15 20.85 -14.82
CA THR A 54 -13.12 19.55 -15.51
C THR A 54 -14.51 18.94 -15.74
N TYR A 55 -15.55 19.48 -15.09
CA TYR A 55 -16.92 19.01 -15.24
C TYR A 55 -17.69 19.89 -16.22
N SER A 56 -18.29 19.27 -17.24
CA SER A 56 -19.16 20.00 -18.17
C SER A 56 -20.54 20.32 -17.58
N ARG A 57 -21.04 19.49 -16.66
CA ARG A 57 -22.33 19.68 -16.00
C ARG A 57 -22.33 19.03 -14.62
N LEU A 58 -22.83 19.76 -13.64
CA LEU A 58 -23.13 19.25 -12.31
C LEU A 58 -24.61 18.82 -12.25
N ARG A 59 -24.88 17.71 -11.59
CA ARG A 59 -26.24 17.20 -11.36
C ARG A 59 -26.50 17.25 -9.87
N GLU A 60 -27.65 17.80 -9.47
CA GLU A 60 -28.04 17.91 -8.06
C GLU A 60 -28.24 16.54 -7.39
N ASN A 61 -28.64 15.52 -8.14
CA ASN A 61 -28.86 14.16 -7.63
C ASN A 61 -27.59 13.29 -7.61
N GLN A 62 -26.40 13.89 -7.57
CA GLN A 62 -25.12 13.19 -7.55
C GLN A 62 -24.15 13.85 -6.58
N ALA A 63 -23.22 13.06 -6.04
CA ALA A 63 -22.16 13.61 -5.21
C ALA A 63 -21.36 14.68 -5.98
N THR A 64 -21.14 15.82 -5.31
CA THR A 64 -20.42 16.96 -5.89
C THR A 64 -18.93 16.66 -6.08
N PRO A 65 -18.20 17.40 -6.94
CA PRO A 65 -16.75 17.21 -7.09
C PRO A 65 -16.00 17.31 -5.76
N ARG A 66 -16.43 18.22 -4.87
CA ARG A 66 -15.89 18.38 -3.52
C ARG A 66 -16.13 17.15 -2.65
N GLN A 67 -17.37 16.64 -2.60
CA GLN A 67 -17.69 15.41 -1.86
C GLN A 67 -16.90 14.21 -2.40
N MET A 68 -16.78 14.08 -3.72
CA MET A 68 -15.95 13.06 -4.37
C MET A 68 -14.49 13.15 -3.94
N LEU A 69 -13.93 14.37 -3.88
CA LEU A 69 -12.56 14.61 -3.41
C LEU A 69 -12.40 14.20 -1.94
N LYS A 70 -13.30 14.64 -1.05
CA LYS A 70 -13.31 14.28 0.37
C LYS A 70 -13.31 12.75 0.54
N ILE A 71 -14.22 12.05 -0.13
CA ILE A 71 -14.33 10.59 -0.03
C ILE A 71 -13.06 9.89 -0.50
N VAL A 72 -12.52 10.31 -1.64
CA VAL A 72 -11.31 9.70 -2.21
C VAL A 72 -10.10 9.95 -1.31
N PHE A 73 -9.94 11.16 -0.77
CA PHE A 73 -8.88 11.48 0.20
C PHE A 73 -9.02 10.61 1.46
N TYR A 74 -10.21 10.55 2.05
CA TYR A 74 -10.47 9.78 3.27
C TYR A 74 -10.21 8.28 3.07
N SER A 75 -10.59 7.76 1.90
CA SER A 75 -10.32 6.38 1.53
C SER A 75 -8.82 6.08 1.47
N TYR A 76 -8.03 7.00 0.91
CA TYR A 76 -6.56 6.87 0.85
C TYR A 76 -5.92 7.01 2.24
N MET A 77 -6.43 7.89 3.11
CA MET A 77 -6.00 8.00 4.52
C MET A 77 -6.17 6.67 5.27
N ASN A 78 -7.22 5.92 4.91
CA ASN A 78 -7.56 4.61 5.46
C ASN A 78 -6.99 3.41 4.67
N ARG A 79 -6.12 3.67 3.69
CA ARG A 79 -5.47 2.65 2.84
C ARG A 79 -6.46 1.78 2.03
N ARG A 80 -7.65 2.33 1.76
CA ARG A 80 -8.70 1.72 0.92
C ARG A 80 -8.62 2.35 -0.47
N TYR A 81 -7.91 1.74 -1.40
CA TYR A 81 -7.60 2.37 -2.70
C TYR A 81 -8.53 1.96 -3.84
N SER A 82 -9.26 0.86 -3.67
CA SER A 82 -10.15 0.33 -4.71
C SER A 82 -11.43 1.14 -4.81
N SER A 83 -11.86 1.50 -6.03
CA SER A 83 -13.14 2.19 -6.23
C SER A 83 -14.34 1.40 -5.67
N ARG A 84 -14.29 0.06 -5.72
CA ARG A 84 -15.34 -0.80 -5.14
C ARG A 84 -15.33 -0.76 -3.61
N GLU A 85 -14.15 -0.61 -3.03
CA GLU A 85 -14.00 -0.48 -1.59
C GLU A 85 -14.46 0.89 -1.10
N MET A 86 -14.23 1.95 -1.87
CA MET A 86 -14.81 3.28 -1.64
C MET A 86 -16.33 3.24 -1.66
N GLU A 87 -16.93 2.64 -2.70
CA GLU A 87 -18.38 2.46 -2.81
C GLU A 87 -18.94 1.67 -1.61
N ASN A 88 -18.31 0.56 -1.24
CA ASN A 88 -18.72 -0.24 -0.09
C ASN A 88 -18.57 0.53 1.23
N SER A 89 -17.53 1.36 1.36
CA SER A 89 -17.32 2.20 2.55
C SER A 89 -18.43 3.24 2.66
N CYS A 90 -18.80 3.89 1.56
CA CYS A 90 -19.93 4.84 1.52
C CYS A 90 -21.26 4.22 1.97
N LYS A 91 -21.47 2.92 1.75
CA LYS A 91 -22.69 2.19 2.16
C LYS A 91 -22.69 1.75 3.62
N ARG A 92 -21.53 1.66 4.28
CA ARG A 92 -21.39 0.92 5.55
C ARG A 92 -20.72 1.71 6.67
N ASP A 93 -19.88 2.67 6.32
CA ASP A 93 -18.98 3.36 7.22
C ASP A 93 -19.53 4.76 7.49
N VAL A 94 -19.81 5.05 8.76
CA VAL A 94 -20.43 6.29 9.23
C VAL A 94 -19.62 7.52 8.81
N ASN A 95 -18.30 7.42 8.80
CA ASN A 95 -17.43 8.54 8.42
C ASN A 95 -17.56 8.86 6.92
N PHE A 96 -17.73 7.84 6.07
CA PHE A 96 -17.97 8.06 4.65
C PHE A 96 -19.39 8.57 4.37
N MET A 97 -20.38 8.12 5.15
CA MET A 97 -21.75 8.65 5.08
C MET A 97 -21.80 10.13 5.45
N TYR A 98 -21.02 10.54 6.45
CA TYR A 98 -20.87 11.95 6.82
C TYR A 98 -20.33 12.79 5.67
N LEU A 99 -19.27 12.33 4.98
CA LEU A 99 -18.71 13.04 3.82
C LEU A 99 -19.64 13.09 2.60
N LEU A 100 -20.64 12.21 2.53
CA LEU A 100 -21.66 12.23 1.47
C LEU A 100 -22.75 13.26 1.72
N GLU A 101 -22.95 13.72 2.96
CA GLU A 101 -23.92 14.75 3.30
C GLU A 101 -25.35 14.42 2.78
N GLY A 102 -25.72 13.14 2.80
CA GLY A 102 -27.02 12.64 2.32
C GLY A 102 -27.13 12.43 0.81
N SER A 103 -26.08 12.73 0.04
CA SER A 103 -26.05 12.48 -1.40
C SER A 103 -26.07 10.98 -1.73
N PRO A 104 -26.65 10.58 -2.88
CA PRO A 104 -26.65 9.18 -3.30
C PRO A 104 -25.23 8.61 -3.42
N VAL A 105 -25.04 7.37 -2.96
CA VAL A 105 -23.73 6.71 -3.00
C VAL A 105 -23.22 6.60 -4.44
N PRO A 106 -22.03 7.15 -4.76
CA PRO A 106 -21.45 7.02 -6.08
C PRO A 106 -21.05 5.57 -6.38
N ASP A 107 -21.30 5.13 -7.61
CA ASP A 107 -20.85 3.84 -8.10
C ASP A 107 -19.31 3.77 -8.24
N HIS A 108 -18.72 2.59 -8.11
CA HIS A 108 -17.29 2.38 -8.32
C HIS A 108 -16.77 2.94 -9.66
N SER A 109 -17.58 2.91 -10.72
CA SER A 109 -17.22 3.49 -12.02
C SER A 109 -17.11 5.02 -11.97
N THR A 110 -17.93 5.68 -11.13
CA THR A 110 -17.88 7.13 -10.91
C THR A 110 -16.61 7.51 -10.14
N PHE A 111 -16.21 6.76 -9.11
CA PHE A 111 -14.92 6.96 -8.44
C PHE A 111 -13.73 6.72 -9.38
N ALA A 112 -13.80 5.72 -10.25
CA ALA A 112 -12.74 5.46 -11.22
C ALA A 112 -12.61 6.64 -12.20
N ARG A 113 -13.73 7.11 -12.77
CA ARG A 113 -13.75 8.27 -13.67
C ARG A 113 -13.29 9.55 -12.98
N PHE A 114 -13.72 9.80 -11.74
CA PHE A 114 -13.25 10.93 -10.95
C PHE A 114 -11.72 10.97 -10.89
N ARG A 115 -11.08 9.86 -10.50
CA ARG A 115 -9.62 9.80 -10.41
C ARG A 115 -8.92 10.01 -11.75
N SER A 116 -9.37 9.35 -12.81
CA SER A 116 -8.66 9.36 -14.09
C SER A 116 -8.97 10.56 -14.99
N LEU A 117 -10.20 11.04 -14.97
CA LEU A 117 -10.69 12.09 -15.88
C LEU A 117 -10.66 13.47 -15.24
N HIS A 118 -11.05 13.59 -13.97
CA HIS A 118 -11.25 14.88 -13.29
C HIS A 118 -10.06 15.27 -12.41
N LEU A 119 -9.60 14.34 -11.57
CA LEU A 119 -8.49 14.59 -10.64
C LEU A 119 -7.14 14.57 -11.35
N ALA A 120 -6.89 13.62 -12.25
CA ALA A 120 -5.58 13.49 -12.89
C ALA A 120 -5.11 14.70 -13.72
N PRO A 121 -6.02 15.55 -14.25
CA PRO A 121 -5.62 16.82 -14.84
C PRO A 121 -5.17 17.90 -13.88
N CYS A 122 -5.77 17.99 -12.69
CA CYS A 122 -5.55 19.08 -11.74
C CYS A 122 -4.80 18.64 -10.47
N SER A 123 -4.31 17.40 -10.41
CA SER A 123 -3.71 16.83 -9.19
C SER A 123 -2.47 17.60 -8.70
N GLU A 124 -1.70 18.19 -9.61
CA GLU A 124 -0.52 19.00 -9.27
C GLU A 124 -0.94 20.30 -8.58
N ILE A 125 -2.01 20.93 -9.07
CA ILE A 125 -2.56 22.17 -8.53
C ILE A 125 -3.15 21.92 -7.14
N ILE A 126 -3.94 20.87 -6.99
CA ILE A 126 -4.51 20.48 -5.68
C ILE A 126 -3.39 20.15 -4.68
N MET A 127 -2.30 19.51 -5.12
CA MET A 127 -1.12 19.27 -4.27
C MET A 127 -0.42 20.58 -3.88
N ALA A 128 -0.34 21.56 -4.78
CA ALA A 128 0.21 22.88 -4.50
C ALA A 128 -0.65 23.63 -3.47
N GLU A 129 -1.97 23.64 -3.64
CA GLU A 129 -2.92 24.21 -2.67
C GLU A 129 -2.73 23.62 -1.26
N MET A 130 -2.61 22.28 -1.17
CA MET A 130 -2.32 21.64 0.11
C MET A 130 -0.96 22.06 0.70
N THR A 131 0.04 22.21 -0.14
CA THR A 131 1.39 22.59 0.30
C THR A 131 1.40 24.04 0.80
N ASN A 132 0.69 24.94 0.12
CA ASN A 132 0.50 26.33 0.53
C ASN A 132 -0.22 26.40 1.88
N PHE A 133 -1.30 25.63 2.07
CA PHE A 133 -1.99 25.55 3.34
C PHE A 133 -1.04 25.12 4.48
N PHE A 134 -0.24 24.08 4.27
CA PHE A 134 0.71 23.63 5.28
C PHE A 134 1.85 24.62 5.55
N TYR A 135 2.21 25.42 4.56
CA TYR A 135 3.15 26.51 4.72
C TYR A 135 2.56 27.64 5.58
N GLU A 136 1.32 28.05 5.31
CA GLU A 136 0.62 29.10 6.05
C GLU A 136 0.42 28.77 7.53
N ILE A 137 0.09 27.51 7.86
CA ILE A 137 -0.04 27.07 9.26
C ILE A 137 1.31 26.82 9.94
N GLY A 138 2.45 27.02 9.26
CA GLY A 138 3.79 26.83 9.81
C GLY A 138 4.22 25.37 9.97
N GLU A 139 3.56 24.43 9.28
CA GLU A 139 3.95 23.01 9.29
C GLU A 139 5.10 22.70 8.31
N ILE A 140 5.28 23.56 7.30
CA ILE A 140 6.35 23.51 6.30
C ILE A 140 7.05 24.88 6.26
N LEU A 141 8.39 24.88 6.19
CA LEU A 141 9.20 26.11 6.18
C LEU A 141 9.66 26.54 4.79
N GLY A 142 9.69 25.64 3.82
CA GLY A 142 10.19 25.93 2.46
C GLY A 142 11.73 26.03 2.31
N ASP A 143 12.49 26.15 3.41
CA ASP A 143 13.95 26.39 3.37
C ASP A 143 14.80 25.21 2.90
N SER A 144 14.30 23.98 3.03
CA SER A 144 15.06 22.76 2.77
C SER A 144 14.27 21.74 1.96
N ILE A 145 14.88 21.22 0.90
CA ILE A 145 14.30 20.19 0.04
C ILE A 145 15.05 18.87 0.27
N PHE A 146 14.31 17.82 0.59
CA PHE A 146 14.82 16.45 0.73
C PHE A 146 14.39 15.63 -0.49
N ILE A 147 15.36 15.08 -1.23
CA ILE A 147 15.10 14.25 -2.41
C ILE A 147 15.46 12.81 -2.07
N ASP A 148 14.46 11.92 -2.14
CA ASP A 148 14.65 10.47 -2.01
C ASP A 148 13.94 9.74 -3.17
N GLY A 149 14.51 8.60 -3.58
CA GLY A 149 14.04 7.82 -4.71
C GLY A 149 13.35 6.53 -4.27
N THR A 150 12.07 6.37 -4.60
CA THR A 150 11.35 5.10 -4.41
C THR A 150 10.90 4.53 -5.75
N LYS A 151 11.17 3.24 -6.01
CA LYS A 151 10.66 2.51 -7.18
C LYS A 151 9.30 1.87 -6.85
N ILE A 152 8.24 2.27 -7.57
CA ILE A 152 6.88 1.76 -7.41
C ILE A 152 6.38 1.25 -8.77
N GLU A 153 5.77 0.07 -8.79
CA GLU A 153 5.20 -0.49 -10.02
C GLU A 153 3.89 0.22 -10.40
N ALA A 154 3.76 0.59 -11.67
CA ALA A 154 2.47 1.00 -12.26
C ALA A 154 1.71 -0.22 -12.81
N CYS A 155 0.40 -0.10 -12.97
CA CYS A 155 -0.39 -1.09 -13.70
C CYS A 155 -0.05 -0.98 -15.21
N ALA A 156 0.92 -1.76 -15.67
CA ALA A 156 1.38 -1.79 -17.07
C ALA A 156 0.77 -2.96 -17.87
N ASN A 157 0.98 -2.96 -19.20
CA ASN A 157 0.39 -3.92 -20.14
C ASN A 157 0.84 -5.38 -19.88
N LYS A 158 -0.04 -6.33 -20.21
CA LYS A 158 -0.03 -7.77 -19.91
C LYS A 158 1.16 -8.55 -20.50
N TYR A 159 1.91 -7.99 -21.44
CA TYR A 159 2.96 -8.68 -22.19
C TYR A 159 4.39 -8.51 -21.65
N THR A 160 4.57 -7.69 -20.60
CA THR A 160 5.80 -7.61 -19.79
C THR A 160 5.60 -8.21 -18.39
N PHE A 161 4.57 -9.06 -18.23
CA PHE A 161 4.00 -9.44 -16.93
C PHE A 161 4.17 -10.94 -16.63
N VAL A 162 4.74 -11.26 -15.46
CA VAL A 162 4.75 -12.63 -14.91
C VAL A 162 3.51 -12.81 -14.02
N TRP A 163 2.62 -13.72 -14.39
CA TRP A 163 1.38 -13.99 -13.66
C TRP A 163 1.62 -14.49 -12.24
N LYS A 164 0.82 -14.04 -11.27
CA LYS A 164 0.87 -14.57 -9.88
C LYS A 164 0.83 -16.11 -9.86
N LYS A 165 -0.01 -16.74 -10.69
CA LYS A 165 -0.07 -18.20 -10.81
C LYS A 165 1.26 -18.79 -11.32
N ALA A 166 1.90 -18.15 -12.29
CA ALA A 166 3.22 -18.55 -12.79
C ALA A 166 4.32 -18.31 -11.73
N VAL A 167 4.31 -17.17 -11.04
CA VAL A 167 5.23 -16.88 -9.91
C VAL A 167 5.04 -17.90 -8.79
N SER A 168 3.80 -18.22 -8.41
CA SER A 168 3.50 -19.24 -7.39
C SER A 168 3.99 -20.64 -7.81
N LYS A 169 3.76 -21.03 -9.07
CA LYS A 169 4.24 -22.32 -9.61
C LYS A 169 5.77 -22.37 -9.63
N ASN A 170 6.43 -21.32 -10.10
CA ASN A 170 7.88 -21.24 -10.15
C ASN A 170 8.50 -21.16 -8.75
N LEU A 171 7.85 -20.48 -7.80
CA LEU A 171 8.26 -20.46 -6.39
C LEU A 171 8.16 -21.85 -5.76
N GLN A 172 7.08 -22.59 -6.01
CA GLN A 172 6.96 -23.98 -5.53
C GLN A 172 8.08 -24.86 -6.09
N LYS A 173 8.34 -24.76 -7.41
CA LYS A 173 9.42 -25.50 -8.06
C LYS A 173 10.80 -25.13 -7.50
N LEU A 174 11.06 -23.83 -7.30
CA LEU A 174 12.30 -23.35 -6.72
C LEU A 174 12.50 -23.86 -5.29
N LEU A 175 11.42 -23.92 -4.49
CA LEU A 175 11.48 -24.43 -3.12
C LEU A 175 11.72 -25.94 -3.07
N SER A 176 11.20 -26.73 -4.02
CA SER A 176 11.51 -28.16 -4.11
C SER A 176 12.96 -28.39 -4.53
N GLU A 177 13.42 -27.72 -5.59
CA GLU A 177 14.82 -27.81 -6.06
C GLU A 177 15.81 -27.38 -4.98
N LEU A 178 15.44 -26.41 -4.15
CA LEU A 178 16.24 -25.95 -3.02
C LEU A 178 16.27 -26.97 -1.87
N ALA A 179 15.18 -27.70 -1.63
CA ALA A 179 15.16 -28.76 -0.64
C ALA A 179 16.07 -29.93 -1.05
N ASP A 180 16.02 -30.32 -2.33
CA ASP A 180 16.88 -31.36 -2.90
C ASP A 180 18.36 -30.95 -2.83
N LEU A 181 18.68 -29.70 -3.19
CA LEU A 181 20.05 -29.17 -3.10
C LEU A 181 20.57 -29.12 -1.66
N VAL A 182 19.70 -28.78 -0.70
CA VAL A 182 20.08 -28.82 0.72
C VAL A 182 20.42 -30.24 1.12
N ALA A 183 19.57 -31.23 0.82
CA ALA A 183 19.83 -32.64 1.14
C ALA A 183 21.13 -33.17 0.50
N GLU A 184 21.38 -32.83 -0.77
CA GLU A 184 22.64 -33.15 -1.46
C GLU A 184 23.85 -32.57 -0.72
N CYS A 185 23.76 -31.32 -0.25
CA CYS A 185 24.83 -30.71 0.53
C CYS A 185 25.00 -31.33 1.93
N GLU A 186 23.92 -31.79 2.56
CA GLU A 186 23.99 -32.49 3.85
C GLU A 186 24.76 -33.82 3.71
N GLU A 187 24.51 -34.55 2.63
CA GLU A 187 25.19 -35.81 2.32
C GLU A 187 26.66 -35.59 1.92
N LEU A 188 26.92 -34.69 0.98
CA LEU A 188 28.27 -34.43 0.45
C LEU A 188 29.24 -33.86 1.49
N TYR A 189 28.75 -33.01 2.40
CA TYR A 189 29.61 -32.28 3.34
C TYR A 189 29.39 -32.71 4.80
N GLY A 190 28.53 -33.69 5.06
CA GLY A 190 28.24 -34.20 6.41
C GLY A 190 27.59 -33.17 7.35
N ILE A 191 26.94 -32.14 6.79
CA ILE A 191 26.32 -31.05 7.55
C ILE A 191 24.88 -31.44 7.85
N LYS A 192 24.50 -31.59 9.12
CA LYS A 192 23.09 -31.79 9.50
C LYS A 192 22.43 -30.47 9.90
N LEU A 193 21.41 -30.05 9.16
CA LEU A 193 20.54 -28.94 9.53
C LEU A 193 19.28 -29.47 10.20
N ILE A 194 18.85 -28.78 11.25
CA ILE A 194 17.56 -29.05 11.87
C ILE A 194 16.51 -28.21 11.14
N TYR A 195 15.66 -28.87 10.34
CA TYR A 195 14.46 -28.28 9.77
C TYR A 195 13.29 -29.28 9.84
N GLU A 196 12.18 -28.86 10.46
CA GLU A 196 10.96 -29.67 10.64
C GLU A 196 10.20 -29.83 9.31
N ASN A 197 10.70 -30.68 8.41
CA ASN A 197 10.13 -31.00 7.08
C ASN A 197 10.00 -29.83 6.08
N LYS A 198 10.35 -28.59 6.43
CA LYS A 198 10.32 -27.43 5.52
C LYS A 198 11.58 -26.59 5.60
N VAL A 199 12.34 -26.56 4.51
CA VAL A 199 13.49 -25.68 4.33
C VAL A 199 13.01 -24.23 4.18
N LYS A 200 13.38 -23.39 5.15
CA LYS A 200 13.18 -21.92 5.11
C LYS A 200 14.49 -21.22 4.75
N ILE A 201 14.41 -19.98 4.27
CA ILE A 201 15.55 -19.11 3.92
C ILE A 201 16.64 -19.07 5.02
N LYS A 202 16.24 -19.09 6.30
CA LYS A 202 17.18 -19.09 7.43
C LYS A 202 18.11 -20.30 7.44
N HIS A 203 17.63 -21.48 7.03
CA HIS A 203 18.41 -22.72 7.01
C HIS A 203 19.42 -22.69 5.86
N VAL A 204 19.00 -22.21 4.69
CA VAL A 204 19.87 -22.05 3.52
C VAL A 204 20.99 -21.05 3.79
N LYS A 205 20.68 -19.90 4.42
CA LYS A 205 21.72 -18.94 4.85
C LYS A 205 22.71 -19.56 5.85
N LYS A 206 22.23 -20.43 6.74
CA LYS A 206 23.08 -21.14 7.71
C LYS A 206 24.00 -22.14 6.99
N LEU A 207 23.46 -22.89 6.03
CA LEU A 207 24.21 -23.82 5.19
C LEU A 207 25.32 -23.10 4.40
N CYS A 208 25.00 -21.99 3.72
CA CYS A 208 26.01 -21.18 3.02
C CYS A 208 27.16 -20.78 3.96
N LYS A 209 26.85 -20.30 5.17
CA LYS A 209 27.89 -19.95 6.16
C LYS A 209 28.77 -21.15 6.51
N GLN A 210 28.18 -22.33 6.72
CA GLN A 210 28.93 -23.54 7.03
C GLN A 210 29.82 -23.99 5.87
N LEU A 211 29.33 -23.90 4.63
CA LEU A 211 30.13 -24.20 3.43
C LEU A 211 31.28 -23.20 3.25
N TYR A 212 31.08 -21.91 3.55
CA TYR A 212 32.18 -20.94 3.58
C TYR A 212 33.21 -21.25 4.66
N SER A 213 32.80 -21.74 5.83
CA SER A 213 33.73 -22.21 6.86
C SER A 213 34.52 -23.45 6.41
N LEU A 214 33.89 -24.38 5.70
CA LEU A 214 34.55 -25.53 5.09
C LEU A 214 35.57 -25.11 4.02
N LYS A 215 35.20 -24.17 3.14
CA LYS A 215 36.10 -23.57 2.16
C LYS A 215 37.37 -23.02 2.82
N GLN A 216 37.23 -22.32 3.94
CA GLN A 216 38.36 -21.77 4.70
C GLN A 216 39.23 -22.87 5.30
N LYS A 217 38.62 -23.91 5.90
CA LYS A 217 39.34 -25.05 6.48
C LYS A 217 40.13 -25.84 5.43
N GLU A 218 39.55 -26.03 4.25
CA GLU A 218 40.17 -26.76 3.14
C GLU A 218 41.06 -25.87 2.25
N ASN A 219 41.20 -24.58 2.60
CA ASN A 219 41.98 -23.57 1.88
C ASN A 219 41.69 -23.52 0.36
N ILE A 220 40.41 -23.63 -0.01
CA ILE A 220 39.97 -23.70 -1.41
C ILE A 220 39.85 -22.29 -2.00
N GLN A 221 40.63 -22.02 -3.05
CA GLN A 221 40.48 -20.80 -3.86
C GLN A 221 39.44 -20.97 -4.95
N PHE A 222 38.58 -19.97 -5.13
CA PHE A 222 37.55 -19.97 -6.17
C PHE A 222 38.15 -19.53 -7.50
N VAL A 223 37.68 -20.16 -8.57
CA VAL A 223 38.12 -19.86 -9.94
C VAL A 223 36.96 -19.28 -10.76
N HIS A 224 37.25 -18.27 -11.56
CA HIS A 224 36.28 -17.59 -12.42
C HIS A 224 36.84 -17.46 -13.85
N GLY A 225 35.97 -17.39 -14.86
CA GLY A 225 36.34 -17.27 -16.27
C GLY A 225 36.16 -18.55 -17.10
N CYS A 226 36.18 -18.41 -18.43
CA CYS A 226 36.01 -19.51 -19.38
C CYS A 226 37.16 -20.53 -19.28
N GLY A 227 36.84 -21.83 -19.37
CA GLY A 227 37.81 -22.92 -19.34
C GLY A 227 38.31 -23.33 -17.94
N LYS A 228 37.87 -22.66 -16.86
CA LYS A 228 38.23 -23.03 -15.48
C LYS A 228 37.22 -24.01 -14.89
N ARG A 229 37.70 -25.12 -14.29
CA ARG A 229 36.86 -26.11 -13.62
C ARG A 229 36.61 -25.74 -12.16
N LYS A 230 35.37 -25.44 -11.81
CA LYS A 230 34.95 -25.08 -10.44
C LYS A 230 34.95 -26.31 -9.52
N THR A 231 35.41 -26.13 -8.28
CA THR A 231 35.36 -27.17 -7.25
C THR A 231 33.90 -27.52 -6.89
N PRO A 232 33.62 -28.72 -6.36
CA PRO A 232 32.29 -29.08 -5.88
C PRO A 232 31.72 -28.05 -4.89
N ILE A 233 32.54 -27.61 -3.92
CA ILE A 233 32.15 -26.64 -2.90
C ILE A 233 31.81 -25.27 -3.48
N GLN A 234 32.57 -24.80 -4.49
CA GLN A 234 32.27 -23.55 -5.18
C GLN A 234 30.94 -23.65 -5.92
N ARG A 235 30.68 -24.77 -6.61
CA ARG A 235 29.41 -25.00 -7.32
C ARG A 235 28.22 -25.03 -6.36
N SER A 236 28.34 -25.70 -5.22
CA SER A 236 27.28 -25.76 -4.21
C SER A 236 26.99 -24.38 -3.61
N ILE A 237 28.03 -23.61 -3.26
CA ILE A 237 27.88 -22.25 -2.70
C ILE A 237 27.23 -21.31 -3.71
N GLU A 238 27.74 -21.23 -4.93
CA GLU A 238 27.20 -20.33 -5.97
C GLU A 238 25.74 -20.67 -6.29
N LYS A 239 25.38 -21.96 -6.35
CA LYS A 239 24.00 -22.40 -6.63
C LYS A 239 23.05 -22.07 -5.48
N LEU A 240 23.49 -22.19 -4.21
CA LEU A 240 22.70 -21.77 -3.05
C LEU A 240 22.51 -20.26 -3.02
N GLU A 241 23.54 -19.47 -3.35
CA GLU A 241 23.45 -18.00 -3.44
C GLU A 241 22.53 -17.55 -4.58
N GLU A 242 22.59 -18.21 -5.74
CA GLU A 242 21.68 -17.97 -6.85
C GLU A 242 20.22 -18.18 -6.43
N TYR A 243 19.92 -19.29 -5.74
CA TYR A 243 18.57 -19.55 -5.24
C TYR A 243 18.12 -18.58 -4.15
N LEU A 244 19.03 -18.14 -3.27
CA LEU A 244 18.74 -17.07 -2.31
C LEU A 244 18.42 -15.74 -3.01
N GLY A 245 19.15 -15.41 -4.09
CA GLY A 245 18.89 -14.25 -4.94
C GLY A 245 17.49 -14.31 -5.57
N LYS A 246 17.17 -15.42 -6.24
CA LYS A 246 15.83 -15.64 -6.84
C LYS A 246 14.70 -15.55 -5.81
N LEU A 247 14.88 -16.12 -4.61
CA LEU A 247 13.90 -16.01 -3.52
C LEU A 247 13.74 -14.58 -3.00
N ALA A 248 14.83 -13.80 -2.93
CA ALA A 248 14.78 -12.39 -2.54
C ALA A 248 14.00 -11.56 -3.57
N GLU A 249 14.28 -11.75 -4.86
CA GLU A 249 13.56 -11.11 -5.96
C GLU A 249 12.06 -11.45 -5.93
N ILE A 250 11.70 -12.72 -5.76
CA ILE A 250 10.29 -13.14 -5.67
C ILE A 250 9.61 -12.56 -4.41
N LYS A 251 10.29 -12.52 -3.26
CA LYS A 251 9.76 -11.93 -2.02
C LYS A 251 9.55 -10.43 -2.14
N GLN A 252 10.47 -9.72 -2.78
CA GLN A 252 10.33 -8.30 -3.11
C GLN A 252 9.16 -8.12 -4.10
N GLY A 253 9.12 -8.96 -5.14
CA GLY A 253 8.03 -9.21 -6.08
C GLY A 253 6.64 -9.23 -5.45
N MET A 254 6.50 -10.06 -4.41
CA MET A 254 5.23 -10.27 -3.69
C MET A 254 4.90 -9.14 -2.71
N ARG A 255 5.84 -8.25 -2.40
CA ARG A 255 5.66 -7.09 -1.51
C ARG A 255 5.49 -5.77 -2.27
N PHE A 256 5.61 -5.74 -3.60
CA PHE A 256 5.46 -4.51 -4.37
C PHE A 256 4.06 -3.92 -4.19
N ARG A 257 4.04 -2.67 -3.72
CA ARG A 257 2.87 -1.81 -3.84
C ARG A 257 2.77 -1.44 -5.32
N ARG A 258 1.65 -1.78 -5.94
CA ARG A 258 1.36 -1.42 -7.33
C ARG A 258 0.25 -0.38 -7.35
N TYR A 259 0.41 0.65 -8.16
CA TYR A 259 -0.68 1.58 -8.45
C TYR A 259 -1.83 0.86 -9.17
N LEU A 260 -3.07 1.17 -8.80
CA LEU A 260 -4.23 0.58 -9.47
C LEU A 260 -4.45 1.20 -10.86
N SER A 261 -3.97 2.43 -11.06
CA SER A 261 -4.15 3.19 -12.29
C SER A 261 -3.12 2.85 -13.36
N LYS A 262 -3.52 3.03 -14.62
CA LYS A 262 -2.68 2.85 -15.81
C LYS A 262 -2.33 4.20 -16.43
N GLY A 263 -1.13 4.29 -16.99
CA GLY A 263 -0.65 5.49 -17.69
C GLY A 263 0.03 6.50 -16.77
N LYS A 264 1.04 7.20 -17.29
CA LYS A 264 1.93 8.11 -16.53
C LYS A 264 1.13 9.17 -15.75
N ARG A 265 0.18 9.84 -16.40
CA ARG A 265 -0.65 10.89 -15.79
C ARG A 265 -1.45 10.39 -14.59
N ASN A 266 -2.15 9.25 -14.74
CA ASN A 266 -2.97 8.71 -13.66
C ASN A 266 -2.11 8.17 -12.51
N VAL A 267 -0.95 7.60 -12.82
CA VAL A 267 0.02 7.13 -11.80
C VAL A 267 0.57 8.31 -11.00
N LEU A 268 0.90 9.42 -11.66
CA LEU A 268 1.34 10.65 -11.00
C LEU A 268 0.25 11.19 -10.08
N ALA A 269 -0.98 11.30 -10.57
CA ALA A 269 -2.13 11.73 -9.78
C ALA A 269 -2.40 10.82 -8.57
N GLU A 270 -2.30 9.50 -8.74
CA GLU A 270 -2.43 8.54 -7.64
C GLU A 270 -1.30 8.66 -6.61
N SER A 271 -0.08 8.99 -7.07
CA SER A 271 1.07 9.26 -6.20
C SER A 271 0.85 10.52 -5.35
N MET A 272 0.39 11.62 -5.99
CA MET A 272 0.05 12.87 -5.31
C MET A 272 -1.07 12.66 -4.30
N LEU A 273 -2.12 11.94 -4.68
CA LEU A 273 -3.23 11.60 -3.80
C LEU A 273 -2.78 10.81 -2.55
N LEU A 274 -1.86 9.85 -2.70
CA LEU A 274 -1.25 9.15 -1.56
C LEU A 274 -0.46 10.09 -0.65
N ALA A 275 0.35 10.97 -1.24
CA ALA A 275 1.14 11.95 -0.49
C ALA A 275 0.23 12.89 0.31
N MET A 276 -0.79 13.43 -0.35
CA MET A 276 -1.80 14.31 0.26
C MET A 276 -2.52 13.65 1.42
N ALA A 277 -3.06 12.44 1.21
CA ALA A 277 -3.72 11.68 2.25
C ALA A 277 -2.77 11.34 3.43
N HIS A 278 -1.50 11.04 3.13
CA HIS A 278 -0.50 10.81 4.18
C HIS A 278 -0.25 12.09 4.99
N ASN A 279 -0.13 13.24 4.33
CA ASN A 279 0.14 14.51 4.98
C ASN A 279 -1.02 14.95 5.89
N ILE A 280 -2.27 14.87 5.44
CA ILE A 280 -3.44 15.19 6.28
C ILE A 280 -3.49 14.26 7.50
N LYS A 281 -3.26 12.94 7.30
CA LYS A 281 -3.23 11.99 8.42
C LYS A 281 -2.08 12.27 9.39
N LYS A 282 -0.93 12.72 8.88
CA LYS A 282 0.21 13.13 9.70
C LYS A 282 -0.13 14.39 10.51
N LEU A 283 -0.76 15.39 9.89
CA LEU A 283 -1.22 16.60 10.57
C LEU A 283 -2.21 16.25 11.68
N HIS A 284 -3.23 15.44 11.40
CA HIS A 284 -4.18 14.95 12.40
C HIS A 284 -3.45 14.35 13.62
N ASN A 285 -2.49 13.45 13.39
CA ASN A 285 -1.72 12.83 14.46
C ASN A 285 -0.82 13.82 15.21
N LYS A 286 -0.35 14.90 14.57
CA LYS A 286 0.41 15.96 15.24
C LYS A 286 -0.51 16.79 16.14
N ILE A 287 -1.71 17.15 15.66
CA ILE A 287 -2.73 17.86 16.44
C ILE A 287 -3.13 17.05 17.67
N GLN A 288 -3.45 15.76 17.51
CA GLN A 288 -3.84 14.91 18.64
C GLN A 288 -2.72 14.68 19.67
N ALA A 289 -1.47 14.98 19.32
CA ALA A 289 -0.31 14.82 20.18
C ALA A 289 0.28 16.16 20.63
N ASP A 290 -0.37 17.30 20.33
CA ASP A 290 0.10 18.66 20.63
C ASP A 290 1.53 18.93 20.12
N ARG A 291 1.85 18.42 18.93
CA ARG A 291 3.18 18.52 18.29
C ARG A 291 3.17 19.39 17.04
N THR A 292 2.14 20.19 16.78
CA THR A 292 2.12 21.12 15.64
C THR A 292 3.30 22.10 15.72
N GLY A 293 3.81 22.55 14.57
CA GLY A 293 5.01 23.39 14.47
C GLY A 293 6.34 22.72 14.88
N THR A 294 6.32 21.49 15.40
CA THR A 294 7.56 20.76 15.72
C THR A 294 8.16 20.08 14.47
N HIS A 295 9.46 20.30 14.26
CA HIS A 295 10.23 19.67 13.20
C HIS A 295 11.06 18.50 13.74
N LEU A 296 11.26 17.46 12.92
CA LEU A 296 12.01 16.27 13.31
C LEU A 296 13.49 16.57 13.61
N PHE A 297 14.04 17.56 12.91
CA PHE A 297 15.40 18.06 13.11
C PHE A 297 15.31 19.48 13.63
N SER A 298 16.16 19.80 14.61
CA SER A 298 16.37 21.18 15.03
C SER A 298 16.83 21.99 13.81
N LEU A 299 16.09 23.05 13.51
CA LEU A 299 16.47 23.98 12.45
C LEU A 299 17.82 24.58 12.82
N LYS A 300 18.77 24.55 11.89
CA LYS A 300 19.96 25.38 12.04
C LYS A 300 19.45 26.83 12.02
N LYS A 301 19.72 27.60 13.07
CA LYS A 301 19.52 29.05 13.01
C LYS A 301 20.31 29.55 11.79
N SER A 302 19.62 30.11 10.81
CA SER A 302 20.24 30.87 9.74
C SER A 302 21.13 31.92 10.40
N ALA A 303 22.39 31.99 9.96
CA ALA A 303 23.34 33.01 10.37
C ALA A 303 22.92 34.39 9.85
#